data_AF-A0AAN6J728-F1
#
_entry.id   AF-A0AAN6J728-F1
#
_cell.length_a   1.000
_cell.length_b   1.000
_cell.length_c   1.000
_cell.angle_alpha   90.00
_cell.angle_beta   90.00
_cell.angle_gamma   90.00
#
_symmetry.space_group_name_H-M   'P 1'
#
loop_
_entity.id
_entity.type
_entity.pdbx_description
1 polymer ?
#
loop_
_entity_poly.entity_id
_entity_poly.type
_entity_poly.pdbx_seq_one_letter_code
_entity_poly.pdbx_strand_id
1 'polypeptide(L)'
;MGLAILLFVIFAGIEPAPLYGYSGDYPTLGDVRTYAFPLPGTTWVGCMNAVLNITFLWVPQILFPTFIAEMEKPQDFPKSLAVLAGISAFLFIVPPAIGFRYLGQYSTAPAFGSLGITSYKKASFAFVIVPTLVIGTIYANVSAKFLYFRIMRGSHHAHSNTVFGWGMWIATMAIIWFIAFIFAEVIPSMGDFLSLLGAAFDSFFGFIFFAVAYWQLNKGTGLFRGVGTAVMSVVHVFVLVVGLFLLGPGLYAAVTAIIADYSGSSASAFACKNVSI
;
A
#
# COMPACT_ATOMS: atom_id res chain seq x y z
N MET A 1 8.23 7.96 -10.76
CA MET A 1 6.82 7.75 -10.40
C MET A 1 5.93 8.93 -10.79
N GLY A 2 6.28 10.18 -10.49
CA GLY A 2 5.51 11.35 -10.93
C GLY A 2 5.24 11.43 -12.44
N LEU A 3 6.23 11.12 -13.29
CA LEU A 3 6.04 11.06 -14.75
C LEU A 3 5.00 10.01 -15.18
N ALA A 4 4.99 8.83 -14.55
CA ALA A 4 4.02 7.79 -14.87
C ALA A 4 2.58 8.24 -14.54
N ILE A 5 2.40 8.90 -13.39
CA ILE A 5 1.11 9.47 -12.97
C ILE A 5 0.65 10.54 -13.96
N LEU A 6 1.55 11.47 -14.34
CA LEU A 6 1.25 12.52 -15.31
C LEU A 6 0.81 11.94 -16.66
N LEU A 7 1.60 11.00 -17.19
CA LEU A 7 1.29 10.34 -18.47
C LEU A 7 -0.05 9.62 -18.41
N PHE A 8 -0.35 8.93 -17.33
CA PHE A 8 -1.65 8.28 -17.14
C PHE A 8 -2.81 9.26 -17.15
N VAL A 9 -2.71 10.37 -16.41
CA VAL A 9 -3.77 11.37 -16.38
C VAL A 9 -4.00 11.96 -17.78
N ILE A 10 -2.92 12.25 -18.52
CA ILE A 10 -3.01 12.75 -19.89
C ILE A 10 -3.65 11.71 -20.81
N PHE A 11 -3.16 10.47 -20.78
CA PHE A 11 -3.63 9.42 -21.67
C PHE A 11 -5.08 9.01 -21.41
N ALA A 12 -5.47 8.87 -20.13
CA ALA A 12 -6.86 8.63 -19.77
C ALA A 12 -7.79 9.76 -20.25
N GLY A 13 -7.28 11.01 -20.30
CA GLY A 13 -8.05 12.17 -20.74
C GLY A 13 -8.19 12.35 -22.26
N ILE A 14 -7.23 11.86 -23.05
CA ILE A 14 -7.26 11.98 -24.52
C ILE A 14 -7.81 10.73 -25.21
N GLU A 15 -7.84 9.59 -24.52
CA GLU A 15 -8.28 8.34 -25.10
C GLU A 15 -9.80 8.32 -25.29
N PRO A 16 -10.33 7.81 -26.42
CA PRO A 16 -11.77 7.79 -26.67
C PRO A 16 -12.56 6.92 -25.69
N ALA A 17 -11.97 5.83 -25.20
CA ALA A 17 -12.62 4.92 -24.26
C ALA A 17 -11.59 4.06 -23.49
N PRO A 18 -11.91 3.61 -22.26
CA PRO A 18 -11.08 2.66 -21.53
C PRO A 18 -11.15 1.25 -22.14
N LEU A 19 -10.26 0.35 -21.69
CA LEU A 19 -10.23 -1.05 -22.14
C LEU A 19 -11.14 -1.96 -21.31
N TYR A 20 -10.78 -2.13 -20.04
CA TYR A 20 -11.42 -3.07 -19.12
C TYR A 20 -11.27 -2.62 -17.66
N GLY A 21 -12.19 -3.13 -16.84
CA GLY A 21 -12.26 -2.98 -15.40
C GLY A 21 -12.46 -4.31 -14.69
N TYR A 22 -12.56 -4.26 -13.37
CA TYR A 22 -12.97 -5.43 -12.56
C TYR A 22 -14.36 -5.94 -12.93
N SER A 23 -15.25 -5.07 -13.39
CA SER A 23 -16.62 -5.43 -13.74
C SER A 23 -16.79 -5.95 -15.18
N GLY A 24 -15.75 -5.87 -16.04
CA GLY A 24 -15.82 -6.23 -17.45
C GLY A 24 -15.20 -5.21 -18.42
N ASP A 25 -15.45 -5.40 -19.71
CA ASP A 25 -14.76 -4.70 -20.82
C ASP A 25 -15.61 -3.59 -21.45
N TYR A 26 -14.98 -2.58 -22.04
CA TYR A 26 -15.67 -1.62 -22.89
C TYR A 26 -15.88 -2.20 -24.30
N PRO A 27 -17.05 -2.02 -24.94
CA PRO A 27 -18.23 -1.27 -24.50
C PRO A 27 -19.31 -2.12 -23.79
N THR A 28 -18.99 -3.34 -23.33
CA THR A 28 -20.01 -4.27 -22.79
C THR A 28 -20.75 -3.74 -21.55
N LEU A 29 -20.08 -2.95 -20.70
CA LEU A 29 -20.68 -2.26 -19.54
C LEU A 29 -21.27 -0.88 -19.87
N GLY A 30 -21.23 -0.45 -21.13
CA GLY A 30 -21.70 0.85 -21.60
C GLY A 30 -20.75 2.01 -21.28
N ASP A 31 -21.25 3.24 -21.43
CA ASP A 31 -20.43 4.45 -21.26
C ASP A 31 -19.86 4.60 -19.85
N VAL A 32 -18.73 5.31 -19.75
CA VAL A 32 -18.08 5.62 -18.48
C VAL A 32 -19.01 6.40 -17.56
N ARG A 33 -19.21 5.88 -16.35
CA ARG A 33 -20.03 6.51 -15.30
C ARG A 33 -19.17 6.83 -14.08
N THR A 34 -19.44 7.98 -13.49
CA THR A 34 -18.85 8.42 -12.23
C THR A 34 -19.93 8.54 -11.17
N TYR A 35 -19.57 8.23 -9.94
CA TYR A 35 -20.48 8.25 -8.81
C TYR A 35 -19.74 8.72 -7.56
N ALA A 36 -20.42 9.52 -6.74
CA ALA A 36 -19.87 10.02 -5.47
C ALA A 36 -20.12 9.06 -4.31
N PHE A 37 -21.11 8.19 -4.44
CA PHE A 37 -21.51 7.21 -3.43
C PHE A 37 -21.46 5.80 -4.01
N PRO A 38 -21.29 4.77 -3.16
CA PRO A 38 -21.36 3.38 -3.59
C PRO A 38 -22.66 3.09 -4.35
N LEU A 39 -22.54 2.34 -5.44
CA LEU A 39 -23.69 1.95 -6.25
C LEU A 39 -24.57 0.94 -5.48
N PRO A 40 -25.89 0.88 -5.78
CA PRO A 40 -26.74 -0.19 -5.25
C PRO A 40 -26.14 -1.56 -5.56
N GLY A 41 -26.00 -2.41 -4.54
CA GLY A 41 -25.38 -3.73 -4.65
C GLY A 41 -23.89 -3.80 -4.27
N THR A 42 -23.23 -2.67 -3.93
CA THR A 42 -21.89 -2.72 -3.34
C THR A 42 -21.92 -3.48 -2.01
N THR A 43 -21.10 -4.52 -1.91
CA THR A 43 -21.04 -5.37 -0.71
C THR A 43 -20.21 -4.71 0.39
N TRP A 44 -20.45 -5.13 1.63
CA TRP A 44 -19.62 -4.69 2.77
C TRP A 44 -18.13 -5.01 2.56
N VAL A 45 -17.82 -6.17 1.98
CA VAL A 45 -16.45 -6.58 1.63
C VAL A 45 -15.82 -5.59 0.64
N GLY A 46 -16.55 -5.21 -0.42
CA GLY A 46 -16.07 -4.21 -1.39
C GLY A 46 -15.82 -2.84 -0.76
N CYS A 47 -16.71 -2.38 0.12
CA CYS A 47 -16.51 -1.14 0.87
C CYS A 47 -15.27 -1.20 1.76
N MET A 48 -15.08 -2.30 2.49
CA MET A 48 -13.92 -2.49 3.37
C MET A 48 -12.61 -2.56 2.59
N ASN A 49 -12.60 -3.24 1.45
CA ASN A 49 -11.44 -3.30 0.56
C ASN A 49 -11.04 -1.89 0.06
N ALA A 50 -12.01 -1.05 -0.29
CA ALA A 50 -11.76 0.34 -0.64
C ALA A 50 -11.17 1.14 0.54
N VAL A 51 -11.72 1.00 1.75
CA VAL A 51 -11.22 1.65 2.97
C VAL A 51 -9.77 1.23 3.26
N LEU A 52 -9.45 -0.05 3.11
CA LEU A 52 -8.10 -0.58 3.37
C LEU A 52 -7.10 -0.11 2.33
N ASN A 53 -7.47 -0.08 1.04
CA ASN A 53 -6.63 0.50 -0.01
C ASN A 53 -6.33 1.99 0.24
N ILE A 54 -7.33 2.77 0.68
CA ILE A 54 -7.11 4.17 1.07
C ILE A 54 -6.17 4.24 2.27
N THR A 55 -6.43 3.42 3.30
CA THR A 55 -5.62 3.40 4.52
C THR A 55 -4.15 3.11 4.23
N PHE A 56 -3.88 2.16 3.32
CA PHE A 56 -2.54 1.77 2.91
C PHE A 56 -1.72 2.96 2.36
N LEU A 57 -2.37 3.94 1.73
CA LEU A 57 -1.70 5.14 1.23
C LEU A 57 -1.26 6.12 2.34
N TRP A 58 -1.88 6.03 3.52
CA TRP A 58 -1.77 7.03 4.59
C TRP A 58 -1.02 6.52 5.83
N VAL A 59 -0.14 5.53 5.66
CA VAL A 59 0.62 4.92 6.77
C VAL A 59 2.15 5.11 6.67
N PRO A 60 2.68 6.33 6.41
CA PRO A 60 4.13 6.56 6.43
C PRO A 60 4.76 6.56 7.84
N GLN A 61 3.92 6.58 8.89
CA GLN A 61 4.35 6.77 10.27
C GLN A 61 5.30 5.69 10.80
N ILE A 62 5.33 4.51 10.18
CA ILE A 62 6.32 3.47 10.50
C ILE A 62 7.77 3.93 10.32
N LEU A 63 8.02 4.88 9.40
CA LEU A 63 9.36 5.38 9.09
C LEU A 63 9.73 6.67 9.84
N PHE A 64 8.76 7.33 10.47
CA PHE A 64 8.99 8.62 11.12
C PHE A 64 10.10 8.58 12.18
N PRO A 65 10.18 7.59 13.09
CA PRO A 65 11.27 7.55 14.08
C PRO A 65 12.66 7.50 13.43
N THR A 66 12.83 6.74 12.35
CA THR A 66 14.09 6.64 11.62
C THR A 66 14.42 7.96 10.92
N PHE A 67 13.46 8.56 10.23
CA PHE A 67 13.69 9.86 9.57
C PHE A 67 14.01 10.96 10.56
N ILE A 68 13.31 11.03 11.70
CA ILE A 68 13.60 12.00 12.76
C ILE A 68 15.03 11.82 13.29
N ALA A 69 15.51 10.59 13.42
CA ALA A 69 16.86 10.29 13.88
C ALA A 69 17.96 10.65 12.87
N GLU A 70 17.64 10.65 11.57
CA GLU A 70 18.57 11.03 10.49
C GLU A 70 18.53 12.53 10.13
N MET A 71 17.56 13.29 10.66
CA MET A 71 17.48 14.74 10.44
C MET A 71 18.60 15.48 11.20
N GLU A 72 19.26 16.42 10.52
CA GLU A 72 20.23 17.33 11.15
C GLU A 72 19.60 18.14 12.30
N LYS A 73 18.32 18.52 12.15
CA LYS A 73 17.52 19.24 13.15
C LYS A 73 16.17 18.55 13.38
N PRO A 74 16.08 17.59 14.33
CA PRO A 74 14.85 16.84 14.60
C PRO A 74 13.63 17.71 14.97
N GLN A 75 13.86 18.91 15.53
CA GLN A 75 12.81 19.84 15.93
C GLN A 75 12.04 20.41 14.72
N ASP A 76 12.61 20.38 13.52
CA ASP A 76 11.96 20.83 12.30
C ASP A 76 11.02 19.77 11.70
N PHE A 77 10.96 18.56 12.27
CA PHE A 77 10.10 17.47 11.76
C PHE A 77 8.64 17.88 11.51
N PRO A 78 7.95 18.66 12.37
CA PRO A 78 6.57 19.07 12.10
C PRO A 78 6.42 19.89 10.80
N LYS A 79 7.45 20.66 10.39
CA LYS A 79 7.44 21.40 9.13
C LYS A 79 7.53 20.45 7.94
N SER A 80 8.48 19.51 8.01
CA SER A 80 8.64 18.47 6.98
C SER A 80 7.38 17.61 6.86
N LEU A 81 6.75 17.26 7.99
CA LEU A 81 5.50 16.51 8.04
C LEU A 81 4.34 17.29 7.39
N ALA A 82 4.22 18.60 7.65
CA ALA A 82 3.18 19.42 7.04
C ALA A 82 3.32 19.50 5.52
N VAL A 83 4.54 19.67 5.02
CA VAL A 83 4.83 19.66 3.57
C VAL A 83 4.52 18.29 2.96
N LEU A 84 4.97 17.20 3.61
CA LEU A 84 4.66 15.83 3.19
C LEU A 84 3.15 15.61 3.11
N ALA A 85 2.41 15.96 4.17
CA ALA A 85 0.96 15.80 4.22
C ALA A 85 0.25 16.59 3.09
N GLY A 86 0.68 17.83 2.82
CA GLY A 86 0.12 18.63 1.74
C GLY A 86 0.37 18.03 0.35
N ILE A 87 1.60 17.58 0.08
CA ILE A 87 1.95 16.95 -1.20
C ILE A 87 1.23 15.60 -1.35
N SER A 88 1.20 14.77 -0.29
CA SER A 88 0.49 13.49 -0.28
C SER A 88 -1.01 13.66 -0.49
N ALA A 89 -1.64 14.65 0.15
CA ALA A 89 -3.04 14.96 -0.07
C ALA A 89 -3.33 15.27 -1.54
N PHE A 90 -2.50 16.12 -2.17
CA PHE A 90 -2.63 16.40 -3.60
C PHE A 90 -2.46 15.13 -4.45
N LEU A 91 -1.38 14.37 -4.24
CA LEU A 91 -1.06 13.19 -5.05
C LEU A 91 -2.02 12.01 -4.87
N PHE A 92 -2.64 11.85 -3.70
CA PHE A 92 -3.56 10.74 -3.42
C PHE A 92 -5.03 11.10 -3.64
N ILE A 93 -5.35 12.38 -3.86
CA ILE A 93 -6.72 12.81 -4.18
C ILE A 93 -6.85 13.17 -5.65
N VAL A 94 -5.99 14.05 -6.17
CA VAL A 94 -6.19 14.66 -7.50
C VAL A 94 -6.01 13.65 -8.64
N PRO A 95 -4.88 12.93 -8.78
CA PRO A 95 -4.72 11.95 -9.85
C PRO A 95 -5.75 10.82 -9.82
N PRO A 96 -6.10 10.19 -8.68
CA PRO A 96 -7.15 9.19 -8.64
C PRO A 96 -8.53 9.74 -9.00
N ALA A 97 -8.88 10.96 -8.57
CA ALA A 97 -10.15 11.59 -8.94
C ALA A 97 -10.24 11.84 -10.45
N ILE A 98 -9.16 12.33 -11.07
CA ILE A 98 -9.12 12.53 -12.53
C ILE A 98 -9.15 11.18 -13.26
N GLY A 99 -8.38 10.19 -12.80
CA GLY A 99 -8.41 8.84 -13.35
C GLY A 99 -9.81 8.23 -13.30
N PHE A 100 -10.49 8.33 -12.16
CA PHE A 100 -11.86 7.85 -12.00
C PHE A 100 -12.86 8.63 -12.87
N ARG A 101 -12.63 9.92 -13.13
CA ARG A 101 -13.48 10.70 -14.05
C ARG A 101 -13.50 10.15 -15.47
N TYR A 102 -12.37 9.63 -15.94
CA TYR A 102 -12.18 9.09 -17.29
C TYR A 102 -12.37 7.59 -17.40
N LEU A 103 -12.06 6.82 -16.35
CA LEU A 103 -12.17 5.37 -16.35
C LEU A 103 -13.48 4.87 -15.72
N GLY A 104 -14.01 5.56 -14.70
CA GLY A 104 -15.23 5.17 -13.99
C GLY A 104 -15.18 3.70 -13.51
N GLN A 105 -16.21 2.94 -13.89
CA GLN A 105 -16.34 1.51 -13.59
C GLN A 105 -15.22 0.63 -14.20
N TYR A 106 -14.43 1.16 -15.12
CA TYR A 106 -13.32 0.46 -15.74
C TYR A 106 -12.00 0.59 -14.97
N SER A 107 -11.99 1.25 -13.81
CA SER A 107 -10.78 1.43 -13.01
C SER A 107 -10.27 0.10 -12.44
N THR A 108 -9.07 -0.32 -12.84
CA THR A 108 -8.36 -1.48 -12.27
C THR A 108 -7.25 -1.04 -11.33
N ALA A 109 -6.73 -1.94 -10.50
CA ALA A 109 -5.46 -1.73 -9.81
C ALA A 109 -4.39 -2.65 -10.42
N PRO A 110 -3.32 -2.10 -11.03
CA PRO A 110 -3.02 -0.67 -11.20
C PRO A 110 -3.82 0.00 -12.33
N ALA A 111 -4.22 1.26 -12.15
CA ALA A 111 -5.13 1.98 -13.06
C ALA A 111 -4.62 2.14 -14.50
N PHE A 112 -3.29 2.10 -14.69
CA PHE A 112 -2.67 2.06 -16.02
C PHE A 112 -3.17 0.88 -16.88
N GLY A 113 -3.56 -0.23 -16.23
CA GLY A 113 -4.10 -1.42 -16.90
C GLY A 113 -5.39 -1.16 -17.67
N SER A 114 -6.16 -0.16 -17.26
CA SER A 114 -7.45 0.21 -17.85
C SER A 114 -7.35 1.02 -19.14
N LEU A 115 -6.16 1.50 -19.53
CA LEU A 115 -5.96 2.20 -20.81
C LEU A 115 -6.17 1.23 -22.00
N GLY A 116 -6.80 1.67 -23.08
CA GLY A 116 -7.08 0.86 -24.29
C GLY A 116 -5.94 0.87 -25.30
N ILE A 117 -5.31 2.01 -25.51
CA ILE A 117 -4.24 2.19 -26.46
C ILE A 117 -2.96 1.61 -25.85
N THR A 118 -2.45 0.55 -26.48
CA THR A 118 -1.29 -0.20 -26.02
C THR A 118 -0.06 0.68 -25.81
N SER A 119 0.19 1.66 -26.69
CA SER A 119 1.33 2.57 -26.56
C SER A 119 1.23 3.46 -25.31
N TYR A 120 0.04 3.93 -24.95
CA TYR A 120 -0.19 4.74 -23.75
C TYR A 120 0.00 3.94 -22.47
N LYS A 121 -0.50 2.70 -22.48
CA LYS A 121 -0.27 1.73 -21.41
C LYS A 121 1.23 1.47 -21.21
N LYS A 122 1.95 1.10 -22.29
CA LYS A 122 3.40 0.84 -22.25
C LYS A 122 4.19 2.04 -21.75
N ALA A 123 3.89 3.24 -22.26
CA ALA A 123 4.56 4.45 -21.84
C ALA A 123 4.35 4.76 -20.35
N SER A 124 3.13 4.59 -19.84
CA SER A 124 2.83 4.79 -18.41
C SER A 124 3.56 3.78 -17.53
N PHE A 125 3.50 2.48 -17.88
CA PHE A 125 4.16 1.42 -17.12
C PHE A 125 5.70 1.50 -17.18
N ALA A 126 6.30 1.93 -18.29
CA ALA A 126 7.76 2.01 -18.43
C ALA A 126 8.40 2.88 -17.33
N PHE A 127 7.78 4.02 -17.00
CA PHE A 127 8.28 4.92 -15.95
C PHE A 127 7.98 4.46 -14.52
N VAL A 128 7.15 3.42 -14.35
CA VAL A 128 6.87 2.76 -13.05
C VAL A 128 7.95 1.73 -12.73
N ILE A 129 8.52 1.06 -13.73
CA ILE A 129 9.48 -0.04 -13.53
C ILE A 129 10.69 0.41 -12.71
N VAL A 130 11.37 1.49 -13.14
CA VAL A 130 12.60 1.98 -12.49
C VAL A 130 12.40 2.28 -11.00
N PRO A 131 11.47 3.16 -10.59
CA PRO A 131 11.26 3.45 -9.17
C PRO A 131 10.80 2.22 -8.38
N THR A 132 10.01 1.32 -8.97
CA THR A 132 9.57 0.09 -8.28
C THR A 132 10.74 -0.84 -7.98
N LEU A 133 11.65 -1.03 -8.94
CA LEU A 133 12.87 -1.82 -8.73
C LEU A 133 13.76 -1.22 -7.64
N VAL A 134 13.93 0.11 -7.64
CA VAL A 134 14.72 0.80 -6.62
C VAL A 134 14.10 0.61 -5.23
N ILE A 135 12.79 0.84 -5.09
CA ILE A 135 12.07 0.68 -3.82
C ILE A 135 12.13 -0.77 -3.33
N GLY A 136 11.85 -1.74 -4.20
CA GLY A 136 11.93 -3.17 -3.86
C GLY A 136 13.33 -3.57 -3.39
N THR A 137 14.37 -3.09 -4.07
CA THR A 137 15.77 -3.35 -3.70
C THR A 137 16.11 -2.74 -2.33
N ILE A 138 15.64 -1.53 -2.04
CA ILE A 138 15.89 -0.88 -0.75
C ILE A 138 15.26 -1.69 0.39
N TYR A 139 13.97 -2.04 0.27
CA TYR A 139 13.26 -2.80 1.30
C TYR A 139 13.82 -4.22 1.50
N ALA A 140 14.19 -4.90 0.40
CA ALA A 140 14.85 -6.20 0.47
C ALA A 140 16.19 -6.09 1.22
N ASN A 141 17.00 -5.06 0.92
CA ASN A 141 18.27 -4.82 1.60
C ASN A 141 18.13 -4.52 3.09
N VAL A 142 17.17 -3.67 3.48
CA VAL A 142 16.92 -3.35 4.90
C VAL A 142 16.52 -4.62 5.66
N SER A 143 15.59 -5.40 5.11
CA SER A 143 15.12 -6.66 5.71
C SER A 143 16.25 -7.70 5.80
N ALA A 144 17.04 -7.84 4.74
CA ALA A 144 18.17 -8.77 4.70
C ALA A 144 19.26 -8.39 5.71
N LYS A 145 19.60 -7.11 5.84
CA LYS A 145 20.57 -6.65 6.85
C LYS A 145 20.09 -7.00 8.26
N PHE A 146 18.84 -6.70 8.56
CA PHE A 146 18.26 -7.01 9.87
C PHE A 146 18.37 -8.51 10.17
N LEU A 147 17.95 -9.38 9.24
CA LEU A 147 17.98 -10.82 9.43
C LEU A 147 19.41 -11.35 9.51
N TYR A 148 20.30 -10.89 8.63
CA TYR A 148 21.70 -11.28 8.58
C TYR A 148 22.43 -10.96 9.89
N PHE A 149 22.33 -9.72 10.40
CA PHE A 149 22.95 -9.36 11.67
C PHE A 149 22.32 -10.07 12.87
N ARG A 150 21.04 -10.43 12.78
CA ARG A 150 20.39 -11.23 13.83
C ARG A 150 20.90 -12.66 13.88
N ILE A 151 21.09 -13.29 12.72
CA ILE A 151 21.60 -14.67 12.57
C ILE A 151 23.09 -14.72 12.89
N MET A 152 23.88 -13.78 12.37
CA MET A 152 25.34 -13.73 12.49
C MET A 152 25.81 -13.03 13.77
N ARG A 153 24.89 -12.76 14.73
CA ARG A 153 25.18 -12.03 15.95
C ARG A 153 26.30 -12.73 16.74
N GLY A 154 27.41 -12.02 16.96
CA GLY A 154 28.58 -12.54 17.69
C GLY A 154 29.56 -13.36 16.83
N SER A 155 29.33 -13.51 15.53
CA SER A 155 30.27 -14.16 14.62
C SER A 155 31.22 -13.13 13.96
N HIS A 156 32.51 -13.47 13.83
CA HIS A 156 33.46 -12.66 13.06
C HIS A 156 33.05 -12.52 11.58
N HIS A 157 32.29 -13.49 11.05
CA HIS A 157 31.77 -13.45 9.67
C HIS A 157 30.79 -12.30 9.42
N ALA A 158 30.20 -11.70 10.46
CA ALA A 158 29.29 -10.57 10.31
C ALA A 158 30.00 -9.28 9.86
N HIS A 159 31.31 -9.17 10.12
CA HIS A 159 32.11 -7.96 9.85
C HIS A 159 33.33 -8.23 8.96
N SER A 160 33.49 -9.45 8.46
CA SER A 160 34.61 -9.84 7.60
C SER A 160 34.13 -10.46 6.30
N ASN A 161 34.88 -10.24 5.22
CA ASN A 161 34.59 -10.78 3.90
C ASN A 161 34.94 -12.28 3.83
N THR A 162 34.20 -13.13 4.52
CA THR A 162 34.36 -14.59 4.44
C THR A 162 33.40 -15.20 3.42
N VAL A 163 33.80 -16.31 2.80
CA VAL A 163 32.94 -17.07 1.88
C VAL A 163 31.64 -17.51 2.57
N PHE A 164 31.73 -17.90 3.84
CA PHE A 164 30.55 -18.23 4.66
C PHE A 164 29.65 -17.01 4.89
N GLY A 165 30.22 -15.83 5.18
CA GLY A 165 29.49 -14.58 5.34
C GLY A 165 28.74 -14.17 4.07
N TRP A 166 29.40 -14.26 2.91
CA TRP A 166 28.78 -14.02 1.61
C TRP A 166 27.72 -15.05 1.25
N GLY A 167 27.95 -16.33 1.54
CA GLY A 167 26.96 -17.40 1.35
C GLY A 167 25.69 -17.16 2.15
N MET A 168 25.82 -16.81 3.44
CA MET A 168 24.67 -16.48 4.29
C MET A 168 23.91 -15.22 3.82
N TRP A 169 24.64 -14.22 3.32
CA TRP A 169 24.03 -13.02 2.74
C TRP A 169 23.20 -13.35 1.48
N ILE A 170 23.79 -14.09 0.54
CA ILE A 170 23.10 -14.51 -0.69
C ILE A 170 21.89 -15.38 -0.36
N ALA A 171 22.02 -16.34 0.55
CA ALA A 171 20.91 -17.19 0.98
C ALA A 171 19.76 -16.37 1.60
N THR A 172 20.09 -15.41 2.48
CA THR A 172 19.10 -14.52 3.09
C THR A 172 18.35 -13.71 2.03
N MET A 173 19.07 -13.14 1.06
CA MET A 173 18.48 -12.41 -0.05
C MET A 173 17.59 -13.30 -0.92
N ALA A 174 18.06 -14.49 -1.28
CA ALA A 174 17.31 -15.43 -2.09
C ALA A 174 15.99 -15.84 -1.42
N ILE A 175 16.00 -16.08 -0.10
CA ILE A 175 14.79 -16.40 0.67
C ILE A 175 13.79 -15.25 0.65
N ILE A 176 14.25 -14.01 0.87
CA ILE A 176 13.37 -12.82 0.87
C ILE A 176 12.70 -12.65 -0.50
N TRP A 177 13.48 -12.72 -1.59
CA TRP A 177 12.94 -12.59 -2.94
C TRP A 177 12.03 -13.77 -3.33
N PHE A 178 12.35 -14.98 -2.87
CA PHE A 178 11.51 -16.16 -3.10
C PHE A 178 10.15 -16.03 -2.41
N ILE A 179 10.12 -15.56 -1.17
CA ILE A 179 8.86 -15.28 -0.46
C ILE A 179 8.07 -14.20 -1.20
N ALA A 180 8.71 -13.12 -1.62
CA ALA A 180 8.06 -12.06 -2.40
C ALA A 180 7.46 -12.58 -3.71
N PHE A 181 8.17 -13.47 -4.41
CA PHE A 181 7.69 -14.14 -5.61
C PHE A 181 6.43 -14.98 -5.33
N ILE A 182 6.40 -15.75 -4.24
CA ILE A 182 5.20 -16.51 -3.84
C ILE A 182 4.00 -15.57 -3.66
N PHE A 183 4.16 -14.47 -2.92
CA PHE A 183 3.06 -13.54 -2.71
C PHE A 183 2.57 -12.88 -4.01
N ALA A 184 3.49 -12.59 -4.94
CA ALA A 184 3.15 -12.02 -6.24
C ALA A 184 2.32 -12.98 -7.12
N GLU A 185 2.58 -14.29 -7.06
CA GLU A 185 1.88 -15.30 -7.85
C GLU A 185 0.59 -15.84 -7.19
N VAL A 186 0.48 -15.72 -5.86
CA VAL A 186 -0.64 -16.24 -5.08
C VAL A 186 -1.79 -15.24 -4.97
N ILE A 187 -1.61 -13.94 -5.15
CA ILE A 187 -2.72 -12.99 -4.97
C ILE A 187 -3.20 -12.48 -6.33
N PRO A 188 -4.42 -12.84 -6.78
CA PRO A 188 -4.88 -12.56 -8.14
C PRO A 188 -5.07 -11.07 -8.46
N SER A 189 -5.43 -10.28 -7.44
CA SER A 189 -5.73 -8.85 -7.56
C SER A 189 -4.79 -8.02 -6.69
N MET A 190 -4.15 -7.02 -7.29
CA MET A 190 -3.28 -6.10 -6.56
C MET A 190 -4.03 -5.34 -5.46
N GLY A 191 -5.28 -4.93 -5.71
CA GLY A 191 -6.10 -4.21 -4.71
C GLY A 191 -6.41 -5.04 -3.47
N ASP A 192 -6.57 -6.36 -3.65
CA ASP A 192 -6.82 -7.29 -2.56
C ASP A 192 -5.55 -7.55 -1.75
N PHE A 193 -4.40 -7.63 -2.43
CA PHE A 193 -3.10 -7.71 -1.74
C PHE A 193 -2.85 -6.47 -0.88
N LEU A 194 -3.07 -5.26 -1.43
CA LEU A 194 -2.93 -4.02 -0.69
C LEU A 194 -3.89 -3.95 0.50
N SER A 195 -5.13 -4.40 0.32
CA SER A 195 -6.10 -4.50 1.43
C SER A 195 -5.64 -5.44 2.53
N LEU A 196 -5.10 -6.61 2.16
CA LEU A 196 -4.58 -7.59 3.12
C LEU A 196 -3.41 -7.01 3.92
N LEU A 197 -2.45 -6.37 3.24
CA LEU A 197 -1.30 -5.72 3.89
C LEU A 197 -1.75 -4.58 4.81
N GLY A 198 -2.67 -3.72 4.34
CA GLY A 198 -3.22 -2.63 5.12
C GLY A 198 -3.95 -3.11 6.37
N ALA A 199 -4.74 -4.18 6.24
CA ALA A 199 -5.45 -4.76 7.38
C ALA A 199 -4.50 -5.43 8.39
N ALA A 200 -3.52 -6.19 7.92
CA ALA A 200 -2.65 -6.99 8.78
C ALA A 200 -1.54 -6.18 9.46
N PHE A 201 -0.91 -5.26 8.72
CA PHE A 201 0.30 -4.56 9.18
C PHE A 201 0.03 -3.09 9.48
N ASP A 202 -0.68 -2.38 8.60
CA ASP A 202 -0.92 -0.95 8.79
C ASP A 202 -1.90 -0.66 9.92
N SER A 203 -2.83 -1.57 10.21
CA SER A 203 -3.67 -1.48 11.41
C SER A 203 -2.82 -1.37 12.69
N PHE A 204 -1.74 -2.15 12.78
CA PHE A 204 -0.85 -2.12 13.93
C PHE A 204 0.05 -0.89 13.91
N PHE A 205 0.89 -0.75 12.88
CA PHE A 205 1.89 0.31 12.84
C PHE A 205 1.26 1.68 12.61
N GLY A 206 0.14 1.74 11.92
CA GLY A 206 -0.51 2.99 11.59
C GLY A 206 -1.43 3.54 12.69
N PHE A 207 -2.03 2.66 13.50
CA PHE A 207 -3.07 3.05 14.46
C PHE A 207 -2.80 2.51 15.87
N ILE A 208 -2.79 1.18 16.06
CA ILE A 208 -2.74 0.55 17.39
C ILE A 208 -1.48 0.97 18.16
N PHE A 209 -0.31 0.89 17.52
CA PHE A 209 0.97 1.20 18.15
C PHE A 209 1.00 2.63 18.71
N PHE A 210 0.61 3.62 17.91
CA PHE A 210 0.64 5.02 18.31
C PHE A 210 -0.41 5.34 19.39
N ALA A 211 -1.57 4.69 19.36
CA ALA A 211 -2.56 4.81 20.42
C ALA A 211 -2.04 4.27 21.77
N VAL A 212 -1.41 3.09 21.77
CA VAL A 212 -0.81 2.50 22.98
C VAL A 212 0.38 3.32 23.46
N ALA A 213 1.21 3.82 22.55
CA ALA A 213 2.36 4.67 22.89
C ALA A 213 1.90 5.96 23.59
N TYR A 214 0.86 6.63 23.08
CA TYR A 214 0.28 7.81 23.72
C TYR A 214 -0.21 7.50 25.14
N TRP A 215 -0.92 6.38 25.31
CA TRP A 215 -1.39 5.95 26.62
C TRP A 215 -0.23 5.75 27.60
N GLN A 216 0.83 5.05 27.17
CA GLN A 216 1.99 4.74 28.00
C GLN A 216 2.75 6.01 28.41
N LEU A 217 2.90 6.97 27.50
CA LEU A 217 3.56 8.26 27.79
C LEU A 217 2.78 9.13 28.79
N ASN A 218 1.44 9.05 28.78
CA ASN A 218 0.59 9.92 29.58
C ASN A 218 -0.03 9.26 30.84
N LYS A 219 0.25 7.98 31.07
CA LYS A 219 -0.28 7.22 32.22
C LYS A 219 0.09 7.84 33.58
N GLY A 220 1.27 8.44 33.70
CA GLY A 220 1.75 9.08 34.94
C GLY A 220 1.39 10.56 35.10
N THR A 221 1.14 11.27 33.99
CA THR A 221 0.85 12.71 33.98
C THR A 221 -0.64 13.02 34.10
N GLY A 222 -1.51 12.01 33.93
CA GLY A 222 -2.95 12.08 34.15
C GLY A 222 -3.74 12.36 32.87
N LEU A 223 -4.17 11.29 32.20
CA LEU A 223 -4.88 11.27 30.91
C LEU A 223 -6.10 12.21 30.84
N PHE A 224 -6.76 12.44 31.97
CA PHE A 224 -8.00 13.25 32.07
C PHE A 224 -7.86 14.45 33.01
N ARG A 225 -6.64 14.92 33.29
CA ARG A 225 -6.43 16.05 34.21
C ARG A 225 -6.87 17.40 33.64
N GLY A 226 -6.90 17.56 32.32
CA GLY A 226 -7.37 18.77 31.66
C GLY A 226 -8.22 18.45 30.43
N VAL A 227 -8.99 19.44 29.96
CA VAL A 227 -9.87 19.28 28.78
C VAL A 227 -9.07 18.87 27.55
N GLY A 228 -7.90 19.49 27.31
CA GLY A 228 -7.05 19.15 26.16
C GLY A 228 -6.51 17.72 26.20
N THR A 229 -6.04 17.25 27.37
CA THR A 229 -5.53 15.88 27.52
C THR A 229 -6.67 14.85 27.47
N ALA A 230 -7.85 15.20 27.98
CA ALA A 230 -9.04 14.36 27.89
C ALA A 230 -9.48 14.17 26.43
N VAL A 231 -9.55 15.25 25.65
CA VAL A 231 -9.86 15.19 24.21
C VAL A 231 -8.83 14.34 23.47
N MET A 232 -7.53 14.58 23.69
CA MET A 232 -6.48 13.77 23.05
C MET A 232 -6.55 12.29 23.46
N SER A 233 -6.89 12.00 24.72
CA SER A 233 -7.07 10.61 25.17
C SER A 233 -8.25 9.93 24.47
N VAL A 234 -9.38 10.63 24.30
CA VAL A 234 -10.54 10.11 23.55
C VAL A 234 -10.18 9.87 22.07
N VAL A 235 -9.44 10.79 21.45
CA VAL A 235 -8.97 10.61 20.07
C VAL A 235 -8.10 9.37 19.93
N HIS A 236 -7.16 9.13 20.85
CA HIS A 236 -6.30 7.94 20.78
C HIS A 236 -7.06 6.64 21.08
N VAL A 237 -8.07 6.67 21.95
CA VAL A 237 -8.99 5.53 22.13
C VAL A 237 -9.76 5.25 20.83
N PHE A 238 -10.26 6.28 20.15
CA PHE A 238 -10.91 6.12 18.86
C PHE A 238 -9.96 5.54 17.80
N VAL A 239 -8.72 6.05 17.71
CA VAL A 239 -7.67 5.51 16.82
C VAL A 239 -7.39 4.04 17.12
N LEU A 240 -7.34 3.65 18.40
CA LEU A 240 -7.17 2.26 18.80
C LEU A 240 -8.32 1.37 18.30
N VAL A 241 -9.57 1.83 18.48
CA VAL A 241 -10.76 1.11 18.02
C VAL A 241 -10.76 0.96 16.50
N VAL A 242 -10.42 2.02 15.76
CA VAL A 242 -10.25 1.96 14.30
C VAL A 242 -9.17 0.96 13.93
N GLY A 243 -8.00 0.99 14.57
CA GLY A 243 -6.93 0.02 14.32
C GLY A 243 -7.38 -1.43 14.54
N LEU A 244 -8.09 -1.71 15.64
CA LEU A 244 -8.65 -3.04 15.92
C LEU A 244 -9.74 -3.42 14.90
N PHE A 245 -10.53 -2.46 14.43
CA PHE A 245 -11.54 -2.68 13.40
C PHE A 245 -10.92 -3.03 12.04
N LEU A 246 -9.82 -2.36 11.67
CA LEU A 246 -9.08 -2.70 10.46
C LEU A 246 -8.40 -4.08 10.58
N LEU A 247 -7.84 -4.39 11.76
CA LEU A 247 -7.18 -5.68 12.01
C LEU A 247 -8.14 -6.86 12.08
N GLY A 248 -9.33 -6.69 12.64
CA GLY A 248 -10.32 -7.76 12.74
C GLY A 248 -11.25 -7.80 11.53
N PRO A 249 -12.36 -7.03 11.54
CA PRO A 249 -13.27 -6.93 10.40
C PRO A 249 -12.60 -6.62 9.06
N GLY A 250 -11.65 -5.69 9.01
CA GLY A 250 -10.93 -5.37 7.78
C GLY A 250 -10.15 -6.57 7.23
N LEU A 251 -9.40 -7.28 8.08
CA LEU A 251 -8.67 -8.47 7.67
C LEU A 251 -9.61 -9.58 7.17
N TYR A 252 -10.74 -9.79 7.86
CA TYR A 252 -11.76 -10.72 7.41
C TYR A 252 -12.31 -10.35 6.02
N ALA A 253 -12.59 -9.07 5.76
CA ALA A 253 -13.02 -8.60 4.45
C ALA A 253 -11.95 -8.84 3.38
N ALA A 254 -10.69 -8.50 3.64
CA ALA A 254 -9.59 -8.70 2.70
C ALA A 254 -9.39 -10.18 2.33
N VAL A 255 -9.43 -11.07 3.33
CA VAL A 255 -9.33 -12.52 3.08
C VAL A 255 -10.55 -13.04 2.30
N THR A 256 -11.75 -12.56 2.62
CA THR A 256 -12.97 -12.96 1.91
C THR A 256 -12.96 -12.49 0.46
N ALA A 257 -12.43 -11.30 0.17
CA ALA A 257 -12.25 -10.80 -1.19
C ALA A 257 -11.32 -11.72 -2.00
N ILE A 258 -10.18 -12.10 -1.42
CA ILE A 258 -9.24 -13.05 -2.05
C ILE A 258 -9.91 -14.40 -2.31
N ILE A 259 -10.67 -14.94 -1.34
CA ILE A 259 -11.41 -16.20 -1.54
C ILE A 259 -12.43 -16.08 -2.68
N ALA A 260 -13.12 -14.95 -2.77
CA ALA A 260 -14.08 -14.69 -3.85
C ALA A 260 -13.38 -14.63 -5.22
N ASP A 261 -12.23 -13.95 -5.31
CA ASP A 261 -11.40 -13.90 -6.52
C ASP A 261 -10.98 -15.31 -6.99
N TYR A 262 -10.62 -16.18 -6.05
CA TYR A 262 -10.29 -17.59 -6.32
C TYR A 262 -11.48 -18.46 -6.70
N SER A 263 -12.69 -18.10 -6.28
CA SER A 263 -13.91 -18.84 -6.63
C SER A 263 -14.42 -18.55 -8.05
N GLY A 264 -13.94 -17.45 -8.66
CA GLY A 264 -14.21 -17.11 -10.05
C GLY A 264 -13.45 -17.99 -11.05
N SER A 265 -13.93 -18.03 -12.29
CA SER A 265 -13.38 -18.83 -13.40
C SER A 265 -11.99 -18.40 -13.90
N SER A 266 -11.26 -17.56 -13.16
CA SER A 266 -10.08 -16.85 -13.67
C SER A 266 -8.97 -16.60 -12.64
N ALA A 267 -8.65 -17.54 -11.72
CA ALA A 267 -7.38 -17.47 -11.00
C ALA A 267 -7.03 -18.78 -10.29
N SER A 268 -6.29 -19.68 -10.94
CA SER A 268 -5.46 -20.62 -10.17
C SER A 268 -4.19 -19.89 -9.74
N ALA A 269 -3.69 -20.16 -8.53
CA ALA A 269 -2.35 -19.71 -8.14
C ALA A 269 -1.35 -20.19 -9.21
N PHE A 270 -0.39 -19.34 -9.60
CA PHE A 270 0.55 -19.64 -10.69
C PHE A 270 -0.11 -19.89 -12.06
N ALA A 271 -1.28 -19.30 -12.33
CA ALA A 271 -1.87 -19.36 -13.66
C ALA A 271 -0.98 -18.63 -14.67
N CYS A 272 -0.56 -19.33 -15.73
CA CYS A 272 0.09 -18.73 -16.91
C CYS A 272 -0.90 -17.90 -17.75
N LYS A 273 -1.62 -16.97 -17.13
CA LYS A 273 -2.42 -15.98 -17.86
C LYS A 273 -1.46 -14.95 -18.43
N ASN A 274 -1.61 -14.62 -19.71
CA ASN A 274 -0.81 -13.58 -20.33
C ASN A 274 -1.16 -12.23 -19.68
N VAL A 275 -0.30 -11.76 -18.78
CA VAL A 275 -0.36 -10.43 -18.14
C VAL A 275 0.58 -9.43 -18.81
N SER A 276 1.17 -9.78 -19.96
CA SER A 276 2.04 -8.89 -20.71
C SER A 276 1.24 -7.80 -21.42
N ILE A 277 1.77 -6.59 -21.37
CA ILE A 277 1.23 -5.36 -21.96
C ILE A 277 1.58 -5.26 -23.45
#